data_AF-J6HEH0-F1
#
_entry.id   AF-J6HEH0-F1
#
_cell.length_a   1.000
_cell.length_b   1.000
_cell.length_c   1.000
_cell.angle_alpha   90.00
_cell.angle_beta   90.00
_cell.angle_gamma   90.00
#
_symmetry.space_group_name_H-M   'P 1'
#
loop_
_entity.id
_entity.type
_entity.pdbx_description
1 polymer ?
#
loop_
_entity_poly.entity_id
_entity_poly.type
_entity_poly.pdbx_seq_one_letter_code
_entity_poly.pdbx_strand_id
1 'polypeptide(L)'
;MEKNSIIQNIVDEEWIQFTNTKNIGSRAVCQDQKGNFTASRRAYWQMYNEDILNSYLADIKAAKRENINLITQKYGYMMSSTDKENYEKIKSRLMPVNEQKEKLISSIMLIYMAWEEEITKNYPTLDNKNRILYSYNDTKNSTSVQTYMKGELATYSARTLALILQYFLTQASLKNNLVYKYMSKLNSYENPSNNSFCTSETLNSCSSNKVIDNMDLKSAELLADFAKNTANDMNLPIVITVVDKFANTILFKKMDNALVASIDISPAKAKTALAFKKDTYSLSQDSLSKSLNNFNPPSTKYCFLGGGIPIFINDTLIGAIGISGGSVEQDIQIAQDSIEKFLKI
;
A
#
# COMPACT_ATOMS: atom_id res chain seq x y z
N MET A 1 -9.45 16.78 -22.82
CA MET A 1 -8.26 16.36 -22.04
C MET A 1 -8.21 14.84 -22.12
N GLU A 2 -7.03 14.25 -22.34
CA GLU A 2 -6.86 12.80 -22.29
C GLU A 2 -7.22 12.28 -20.88
N LYS A 3 -7.96 11.16 -20.76
CA LYS A 3 -8.35 10.53 -19.49
C LYS A 3 -7.26 10.54 -18.41
N ASN A 4 -6.03 10.17 -18.77
CA ASN A 4 -4.89 10.12 -17.86
C ASN A 4 -4.54 11.48 -17.25
N SER A 5 -4.69 12.56 -18.01
CA SER A 5 -4.49 13.93 -17.54
C SER A 5 -5.59 14.36 -16.57
N ILE A 6 -6.86 14.00 -16.84
CA ILE A 6 -7.98 14.26 -15.90
C ILE A 6 -7.71 13.56 -14.57
N ILE A 7 -7.32 12.28 -14.62
CA ILE A 7 -7.01 11.48 -13.43
C ILE A 7 -5.86 12.11 -12.65
N GLN A 8 -4.78 12.52 -13.32
CA GLN A 8 -3.64 13.15 -12.64
C GLN A 8 -4.07 14.42 -11.90
N ASN A 9 -4.87 15.28 -12.53
CA ASN A 9 -5.40 16.50 -11.90
C ASN A 9 -6.25 16.19 -10.66
N ILE A 10 -7.09 15.16 -10.72
CA ILE A 10 -7.88 14.72 -9.57
C ILE A 10 -6.96 14.28 -8.44
N VAL A 11 -5.98 13.41 -8.74
CA VAL A 11 -5.08 12.84 -7.73
C VAL A 11 -4.21 13.92 -7.07
N ASP A 12 -3.77 14.93 -7.81
CA ASP A 12 -3.00 16.04 -7.26
C ASP A 12 -3.83 16.91 -6.30
N GLU A 13 -5.07 17.23 -6.65
CA GLU A 13 -5.98 17.97 -5.76
C GLU A 13 -6.38 17.14 -4.52
N GLU A 14 -6.57 15.83 -4.69
CA GLU A 14 -6.81 14.92 -3.57
C GLU A 14 -5.60 14.79 -2.65
N TRP A 15 -4.38 14.79 -3.19
CA TRP A 15 -3.16 14.74 -2.39
C TRP A 15 -3.03 15.98 -1.48
N ILE A 16 -3.36 17.16 -2.00
CA ILE A 16 -3.39 18.40 -1.23
C ILE A 16 -4.42 18.28 -0.09
N GLN A 17 -5.61 17.79 -0.38
CA GLN A 17 -6.65 17.58 0.62
C GLN A 17 -6.23 16.54 1.67
N PHE A 18 -5.61 15.44 1.25
CA PHE A 18 -5.16 14.36 2.11
C PHE A 18 -4.09 14.83 3.09
N THR A 19 -3.10 15.57 2.60
CA THR A 19 -2.03 16.15 3.44
C THR A 19 -2.57 17.16 4.45
N ASN A 20 -3.64 17.87 4.09
CA ASN A 20 -4.28 18.87 4.94
C ASN A 20 -5.39 18.29 5.84
N THR A 21 -5.65 16.98 5.80
CA THR A 21 -6.58 16.36 6.75
C THR A 21 -5.98 16.36 8.16
N LYS A 22 -6.73 16.93 9.11
CA LYS A 22 -6.36 16.92 10.53
C LYS A 22 -6.95 15.65 11.14
N ASN A 23 -6.10 14.67 11.44
CA ASN A 23 -6.53 13.52 12.24
C ASN A 23 -6.87 13.97 13.66
N ILE A 24 -7.66 13.15 14.38
CA ILE A 24 -7.81 13.27 15.83
C ILE A 24 -6.48 12.83 16.44
N GLY A 25 -5.47 13.71 16.44
CA GLY A 25 -4.09 13.42 16.82
C GLY A 25 -3.04 14.12 15.94
N SER A 26 -1.82 13.60 15.94
CA SER A 26 -0.72 14.05 15.07
C SER A 26 -0.86 13.57 13.62
N ARG A 27 -0.07 14.18 12.71
CA ARG A 27 0.05 13.81 11.29
C ARG A 27 0.28 12.29 11.16
N ALA A 28 -0.54 11.59 10.38
CA ALA A 28 -0.40 10.13 10.21
C ALA A 28 0.75 9.81 9.25
N VAL A 29 1.52 8.74 9.52
CA VAL A 29 2.66 8.29 8.71
C VAL A 29 2.29 8.10 7.22
N CYS A 30 1.03 7.73 6.93
CA CYS A 30 0.52 7.63 5.56
C CYS A 30 0.55 8.95 4.78
N GLN A 31 0.59 10.11 5.45
CA GLN A 31 0.70 11.45 4.85
C GLN A 31 2.11 11.77 4.34
N ASP A 32 3.09 10.88 4.56
CA ASP A 32 4.46 11.02 4.06
C ASP A 32 4.76 10.04 2.91
N GLN A 33 3.78 9.23 2.48
CA GLN A 33 3.91 8.24 1.40
C GLN A 33 3.14 8.65 0.12
N LYS A 34 3.56 9.74 -0.53
CA LYS A 34 2.91 10.28 -1.74
C LYS A 34 2.80 9.26 -2.88
N GLY A 35 3.81 8.41 -3.06
CA GLY A 35 3.84 7.39 -4.12
C GLY A 35 2.69 6.39 -4.02
N ASN A 36 2.51 5.79 -2.83
CA ASN A 36 1.46 4.80 -2.57
C ASN A 36 0.05 5.38 -2.71
N PHE A 37 -0.15 6.60 -2.21
CA PHE A 37 -1.41 7.33 -2.39
C PHE A 37 -1.70 7.54 -3.89
N THR A 38 -0.71 8.03 -4.63
CA THR A 38 -0.85 8.34 -6.07
C THR A 38 -1.20 7.09 -6.87
N ALA A 39 -0.49 5.98 -6.65
CA ALA A 39 -0.75 4.73 -7.35
C ALA A 39 -2.16 4.18 -7.05
N SER A 40 -2.54 4.10 -5.77
CA SER A 40 -3.85 3.62 -5.35
C SER A 40 -5.00 4.48 -5.91
N ARG A 41 -4.87 5.81 -5.85
CA ARG A 41 -5.91 6.72 -6.36
C ARG A 41 -5.99 6.72 -7.88
N ARG A 42 -4.85 6.66 -8.59
CA ARG A 42 -4.85 6.50 -10.05
C ARG A 42 -5.58 5.23 -10.46
N ALA A 43 -5.28 4.09 -9.84
CA ALA A 43 -5.96 2.83 -10.13
C ALA A 43 -7.48 2.93 -9.89
N TYR A 44 -7.89 3.53 -8.76
CA TYR A 44 -9.30 3.76 -8.44
C TYR A 44 -10.00 4.61 -9.52
N TRP A 45 -9.41 5.73 -9.92
CA TRP A 45 -10.00 6.62 -10.92
C TRP A 45 -9.99 6.05 -12.35
N GLN A 46 -9.09 5.11 -12.66
CA GLN A 46 -9.12 4.39 -13.94
C GLN A 46 -10.39 3.56 -14.14
N MET A 47 -11.08 3.18 -13.05
CA MET A 47 -12.35 2.46 -13.09
C MET A 47 -13.47 3.25 -13.79
N TYR A 48 -13.41 4.58 -13.76
CA TYR A 48 -14.46 5.47 -14.24
C TYR A 48 -14.21 6.01 -15.66
N ASN A 49 -15.26 6.43 -16.35
CA ASN A 49 -15.17 7.07 -17.67
C ASN A 49 -14.93 8.59 -17.55
N GLU A 50 -14.63 9.25 -18.66
CA GLU A 50 -14.26 10.68 -18.67
C GLU A 50 -15.37 11.60 -18.18
N ASP A 51 -16.65 11.28 -18.42
CA ASP A 51 -17.79 12.07 -17.95
C ASP A 51 -17.86 12.12 -16.42
N ILE A 52 -17.67 10.96 -15.77
CA ILE A 52 -17.62 10.86 -14.32
C ILE A 52 -16.42 11.61 -13.77
N LEU A 53 -15.24 11.44 -14.39
CA LEU A 53 -14.02 12.10 -13.95
C LEU A 53 -14.13 13.63 -14.03
N ASN A 54 -14.69 14.15 -15.12
CA ASN A 54 -14.95 15.58 -15.27
C ASN A 54 -15.99 16.10 -14.28
N SER A 55 -17.05 15.32 -14.01
CA SER A 55 -18.05 15.66 -13.00
C SER A 55 -17.45 15.72 -11.60
N TYR A 56 -16.61 14.75 -11.23
CA TYR A 56 -15.94 14.74 -9.93
C TYR A 56 -14.91 15.87 -9.81
N LEU A 57 -14.20 16.22 -10.88
CA LEU A 57 -13.32 17.40 -10.86
C LEU A 57 -14.12 18.70 -10.64
N ALA A 58 -15.36 18.78 -11.11
CA ALA A 58 -16.25 19.89 -10.79
C ALA A 58 -16.68 19.88 -9.31
N ASP A 59 -16.90 18.70 -8.72
CA ASP A 59 -17.16 18.55 -7.28
C ASP A 59 -15.98 19.06 -6.44
N ILE A 60 -14.73 18.68 -6.79
CA ILE A 60 -13.51 19.18 -6.14
C ILE A 60 -13.45 20.71 -6.21
N LYS A 61 -13.68 21.29 -7.40
CA LYS A 61 -13.65 22.75 -7.59
C LYS A 61 -14.75 23.46 -6.80
N ALA A 62 -15.95 22.88 -6.71
CA ALA A 62 -17.03 23.41 -5.90
C ALA A 62 -16.67 23.37 -4.40
N ALA A 63 -16.20 22.23 -3.90
CA ALA A 63 -15.77 22.09 -2.51
C ALA A 63 -14.66 23.07 -2.15
N LYS A 64 -13.67 23.26 -3.04
CA LYS A 64 -12.58 24.22 -2.85
C LYS A 64 -13.05 25.67 -2.72
N ARG A 65 -14.08 26.08 -3.50
CA ARG A 65 -14.69 27.41 -3.38
C ARG A 65 -15.37 27.64 -2.03
N GLU A 66 -15.96 26.58 -1.48
CA GLU A 66 -16.60 26.59 -0.16
C GLU A 66 -15.62 26.27 0.98
N ASN A 67 -14.31 26.14 0.69
CA ASN A 67 -13.27 25.78 1.65
C ASN A 67 -13.51 24.43 2.36
N ILE A 68 -14.13 23.49 1.66
CA ILE A 68 -14.45 22.14 2.13
C ILE A 68 -13.38 21.16 1.65
N ASN A 69 -12.85 20.37 2.59
CA ASN A 69 -11.96 19.25 2.30
C ASN A 69 -12.77 17.94 2.18
N LEU A 70 -12.94 17.43 0.96
CA LEU A 70 -13.73 16.23 0.67
C LEU A 70 -13.16 14.97 1.32
N ILE A 71 -11.84 14.86 1.49
CA ILE A 71 -11.23 13.71 2.16
C ILE A 71 -11.55 13.71 3.66
N THR A 72 -11.54 14.88 4.31
CA THR A 72 -12.03 15.02 5.69
C THR A 72 -13.50 14.63 5.80
N GLN A 73 -14.33 15.06 4.83
CA GLN A 73 -15.75 14.73 4.77
C GLN A 73 -15.98 13.21 4.66
N LYS A 74 -15.21 12.55 3.79
CA LYS A 74 -15.23 11.08 3.63
C LYS A 74 -14.93 10.38 4.95
N TYR A 75 -13.83 10.73 5.63
CA TYR A 75 -13.49 10.13 6.92
C TYR A 75 -14.56 10.38 7.97
N GLY A 76 -15.15 11.58 7.96
CA GLY A 76 -16.32 11.88 8.80
C GLY A 76 -17.49 10.94 8.54
N TYR A 77 -17.84 10.67 7.28
CA TYR A 77 -18.91 9.72 6.95
C TYR A 77 -18.57 8.27 7.33
N MET A 78 -17.32 7.84 7.21
CA MET A 78 -16.88 6.51 7.66
C MET A 78 -17.08 6.31 9.17
N MET A 79 -16.97 7.38 9.98
CA MET A 79 -17.22 7.32 11.43
C MET A 79 -18.65 6.94 11.79
N SER A 80 -19.63 7.07 10.88
CA SER A 80 -21.02 6.70 11.16
C SER A 80 -21.20 5.22 11.55
N SER A 81 -20.31 4.34 11.11
CA SER A 81 -20.27 2.93 11.52
C SER A 81 -19.08 2.60 12.41
N THR A 82 -17.91 3.25 12.23
CA THR A 82 -16.69 2.91 12.97
C THR A 82 -16.56 3.62 14.33
N ASP A 83 -17.12 4.83 14.48
CA ASP A 83 -17.06 5.64 15.70
C ASP A 83 -18.27 6.59 15.83
N LYS A 84 -19.43 6.01 16.14
CA LYS A 84 -20.72 6.73 16.22
C LYS A 84 -20.70 7.94 17.14
N GLU A 85 -19.97 7.87 18.25
CA GLU A 85 -19.89 8.97 19.22
C GLU A 85 -19.22 10.20 18.60
N ASN A 86 -18.09 10.01 17.92
CA ASN A 86 -17.40 11.11 17.25
C ASN A 86 -18.13 11.56 15.99
N TYR A 87 -18.82 10.66 15.29
CA TYR A 87 -19.67 11.01 14.16
C TYR A 87 -20.73 12.03 14.53
N GLU A 88 -21.51 11.79 15.60
CA GLU A 88 -22.58 12.72 16.01
C GLU A 88 -22.04 14.11 16.40
N LYS A 89 -20.81 14.20 16.92
CA LYS A 89 -20.15 15.48 17.23
C LYS A 89 -19.78 16.29 15.98
N ILE A 90 -19.45 15.62 14.88
CA ILE A 90 -19.00 16.28 13.64
C ILE A 90 -20.08 16.35 12.56
N LYS A 91 -21.18 15.61 12.70
CA LYS A 91 -22.26 15.43 11.71
C LYS A 91 -22.81 16.75 11.16
N SER A 92 -22.97 17.76 12.02
CA SER A 92 -23.46 19.10 11.61
C SER A 92 -22.46 19.88 10.73
N ARG A 93 -21.19 19.48 10.72
CA ARG A 93 -20.12 20.03 9.87
C ARG A 93 -19.91 19.22 8.59
N LEU A 94 -20.62 18.10 8.44
CA LEU A 94 -20.55 17.29 7.23
C LEU A 94 -21.49 17.83 6.16
N MET A 95 -21.09 17.75 4.88
CA MET A 95 -21.93 18.14 3.76
C MET A 95 -23.19 17.26 3.75
N PRO A 96 -24.41 17.79 3.76
CA PRO A 96 -25.61 16.98 3.93
C PRO A 96 -25.78 15.97 2.78
N VAL A 97 -26.20 14.75 3.15
CA VAL A 97 -26.68 13.74 2.19
C VAL A 97 -28.20 13.77 2.24
N ASN A 98 -28.81 14.38 1.23
CA ASN A 98 -30.27 14.44 1.11
C ASN A 98 -30.83 13.10 0.60
N GLU A 99 -32.16 12.97 0.61
CA GLU A 99 -32.86 11.74 0.20
C GLU A 99 -32.48 11.28 -1.23
N GLN A 100 -32.31 12.22 -2.16
CA GLN A 100 -31.89 11.91 -3.52
C GLN A 100 -30.49 11.27 -3.55
N LYS A 101 -29.53 11.85 -2.83
CA LYS A 101 -28.18 11.28 -2.73
C LYS A 101 -28.18 9.93 -2.03
N GLU A 102 -28.93 9.75 -0.94
CA GLU A 102 -29.03 8.45 -0.24
C GLU A 102 -29.54 7.35 -1.18
N LYS A 103 -30.56 7.62 -2.00
CA LYS A 103 -31.09 6.68 -2.99
C LYS A 103 -30.04 6.31 -4.06
N LEU A 104 -29.32 7.30 -4.57
CA LEU A 104 -28.25 7.07 -5.55
C LEU A 104 -27.10 6.26 -4.95
N ILE A 105 -26.62 6.63 -3.76
CA ILE A 105 -25.55 5.91 -3.06
C ILE A 105 -25.95 4.46 -2.81
N SER A 106 -27.15 4.23 -2.28
CA SER A 106 -27.66 2.88 -2.01
C SER A 106 -27.73 2.03 -3.27
N SER A 107 -28.14 2.62 -4.40
CA SER A 107 -28.24 1.92 -5.69
C SER A 107 -26.87 1.57 -6.26
N ILE A 108 -25.90 2.49 -6.16
CA ILE A 108 -24.50 2.24 -6.56
C ILE A 108 -23.89 1.14 -5.69
N MET A 109 -24.12 1.22 -4.36
CA MET A 109 -23.61 0.24 -3.41
C MET A 109 -24.17 -1.16 -3.64
N LEU A 110 -25.42 -1.31 -4.08
CA LEU A 110 -25.99 -2.61 -4.43
C LEU A 110 -25.16 -3.31 -5.52
N ILE A 111 -24.81 -2.59 -6.59
CA ILE A 111 -24.02 -3.12 -7.70
C ILE A 111 -22.57 -3.35 -7.26
N TYR A 112 -21.98 -2.38 -6.57
CA TYR A 112 -20.59 -2.45 -6.11
C TYR A 112 -20.35 -3.62 -5.16
N MET A 113 -21.26 -3.84 -4.19
CA MET A 113 -21.14 -4.95 -3.25
C MET A 113 -21.36 -6.30 -3.93
N ALA A 114 -22.28 -6.41 -4.90
CA ALA A 114 -22.45 -7.64 -5.67
C ALA A 114 -21.17 -8.01 -6.45
N TRP A 115 -20.46 -7.00 -6.98
CA TRP A 115 -19.16 -7.21 -7.61
C TRP A 115 -18.07 -7.65 -6.62
N GLU A 116 -18.03 -7.09 -5.41
CA GLU A 116 -17.10 -7.50 -4.35
C GLU A 116 -17.38 -8.93 -3.85
N GLU A 117 -18.65 -9.32 -3.71
CA GLU A 117 -19.04 -10.69 -3.39
C GLU A 117 -18.63 -11.68 -4.48
N GLU A 118 -18.84 -11.32 -5.75
CA GLU A 118 -18.40 -12.11 -6.90
C GLU A 118 -16.88 -12.31 -6.85
N ILE A 119 -16.12 -11.26 -6.54
CA ILE A 119 -14.67 -11.32 -6.42
C ILE A 119 -14.25 -12.25 -5.29
N THR A 120 -14.82 -12.06 -4.11
CA THR A 120 -14.50 -12.87 -2.93
C THR A 120 -14.78 -14.35 -3.17
N LYS A 121 -15.84 -14.67 -3.92
CA LYS A 121 -16.22 -16.03 -4.27
C LYS A 121 -15.33 -16.65 -5.34
N ASN A 122 -15.04 -15.92 -6.42
CA ASN A 122 -14.42 -16.48 -7.62
C ASN A 122 -12.91 -16.24 -7.70
N TYR A 123 -12.40 -15.25 -6.97
CA TYR A 123 -11.00 -14.83 -6.96
C TYR A 123 -10.50 -14.61 -5.52
N PRO A 124 -10.47 -15.65 -4.66
CA PRO A 124 -10.14 -15.51 -3.24
C PRO A 124 -8.70 -15.03 -2.98
N THR A 125 -7.82 -15.08 -3.98
CA THR A 125 -6.45 -14.54 -3.92
C THR A 125 -6.37 -13.07 -4.30
N LEU A 126 -7.45 -12.48 -4.84
CA LEU A 126 -7.51 -11.06 -5.19
C LEU A 126 -7.80 -10.26 -3.92
N ASP A 127 -6.75 -9.86 -3.23
CA ASP A 127 -6.85 -9.17 -1.94
C ASP A 127 -7.41 -7.74 -2.09
N ASN A 128 -8.39 -7.39 -1.25
CA ASN A 128 -8.90 -6.03 -1.07
C ASN A 128 -8.30 -5.38 0.20
N LYS A 129 -6.97 -5.48 0.35
CA LYS A 129 -6.23 -5.00 1.54
C LYS A 129 -6.76 -5.59 2.86
N ASN A 130 -7.14 -6.86 2.86
CA ASN A 130 -7.74 -7.60 3.98
C ASN A 130 -8.99 -6.95 4.60
N ARG A 131 -9.72 -6.10 3.85
CA ARG A 131 -10.95 -5.49 4.35
C ARG A 131 -12.09 -6.51 4.37
N ILE A 132 -12.74 -6.60 5.52
CA ILE A 132 -14.07 -7.19 5.65
C ILE A 132 -15.05 -6.49 4.69
N LEU A 133 -15.96 -7.24 4.07
CA LEU A 133 -16.88 -6.67 3.07
C LEU A 133 -17.90 -5.72 3.68
N TYR A 134 -18.53 -6.13 4.79
CA TYR A 134 -19.71 -5.48 5.34
C TYR A 134 -19.46 -4.76 6.65
N SER A 135 -20.25 -3.71 6.86
CA SER A 135 -20.14 -2.79 8.00
C SER A 135 -20.50 -3.38 9.37
N TYR A 136 -21.17 -4.53 9.43
CA TYR A 136 -21.52 -5.15 10.72
C TYR A 136 -20.30 -5.61 11.54
N ASN A 137 -19.14 -5.76 10.90
CA ASN A 137 -17.87 -6.08 11.54
C ASN A 137 -16.94 -4.85 11.71
N ASP A 138 -17.44 -3.64 11.45
CA ASP A 138 -16.63 -2.42 11.59
C ASP A 138 -16.21 -2.19 13.04
N THR A 139 -14.98 -1.70 13.19
CA THR A 139 -14.43 -1.22 14.47
C THR A 139 -13.71 0.10 14.24
N LYS A 140 -13.27 0.77 15.32
CA LYS A 140 -12.43 1.99 15.21
C LYS A 140 -11.13 1.75 14.42
N ASN A 141 -10.61 0.52 14.43
CA ASN A 141 -9.32 0.17 13.84
C ASN A 141 -9.44 -0.64 12.53
N SER A 142 -10.65 -1.08 12.17
CA SER A 142 -10.90 -1.87 10.97
C SER A 142 -12.17 -1.39 10.29
N THR A 143 -12.05 -0.95 9.04
CA THR A 143 -13.16 -0.42 8.25
C THR A 143 -13.44 -1.29 7.06
N SER A 144 -14.70 -1.68 6.89
CA SER A 144 -15.18 -2.48 5.77
C SER A 144 -15.14 -1.76 4.43
N VAL A 145 -15.18 -2.56 3.37
CA VAL A 145 -15.36 -2.10 1.98
C VAL A 145 -16.63 -1.25 1.87
N GLN A 146 -17.74 -1.76 2.42
CA GLN A 146 -19.03 -1.08 2.40
C GLN A 146 -18.94 0.33 3.01
N THR A 147 -18.33 0.46 4.19
CA THR A 147 -18.21 1.74 4.89
C THR A 147 -17.26 2.70 4.18
N TYR A 148 -16.11 2.20 3.73
CA TYR A 148 -15.16 3.00 2.99
C TYR A 148 -15.77 3.59 1.72
N MET A 149 -16.44 2.74 0.93
CA MET A 149 -17.06 3.15 -0.33
C MET A 149 -18.26 4.07 -0.11
N LYS A 150 -19.09 3.79 0.90
CA LYS A 150 -20.21 4.69 1.27
C LYS A 150 -19.70 6.06 1.70
N GLY A 151 -18.62 6.11 2.49
CA GLY A 151 -17.99 7.36 2.91
C GLY A 151 -17.43 8.16 1.73
N GLU A 152 -16.82 7.50 0.75
CA GLU A 152 -16.35 8.12 -0.49
C GLU A 152 -17.52 8.73 -1.28
N LEU A 153 -18.55 7.93 -1.60
CA LEU A 153 -19.71 8.35 -2.39
C LEU A 153 -20.53 9.47 -1.72
N ALA A 154 -20.56 9.52 -0.39
CA ALA A 154 -21.24 10.59 0.36
C ALA A 154 -20.69 11.99 0.04
N THR A 155 -19.43 12.08 -0.39
CA THR A 155 -18.77 13.35 -0.74
C THR A 155 -19.08 13.85 -2.14
N TYR A 156 -19.65 13.00 -3.01
CA TYR A 156 -19.88 13.34 -4.41
C TYR A 156 -21.20 14.12 -4.58
N SER A 157 -21.31 14.91 -5.64
CA SER A 157 -22.58 15.56 -5.98
C SER A 157 -23.61 14.56 -6.51
N ALA A 158 -24.89 14.92 -6.45
CA ALA A 158 -25.96 14.10 -7.03
C ALA A 158 -25.75 13.85 -8.54
N ARG A 159 -25.16 14.82 -9.26
CA ARG A 159 -24.79 14.67 -10.67
C ARG A 159 -23.74 13.58 -10.87
N THR A 160 -22.64 13.64 -10.13
CA THR A 160 -21.57 12.63 -10.21
C THR A 160 -22.09 11.25 -9.85
N LEU A 161 -22.90 11.14 -8.79
CA LEU A 161 -23.54 9.88 -8.40
C LEU A 161 -24.47 9.33 -9.48
N ALA A 162 -25.28 10.17 -10.13
CA ALA A 162 -26.16 9.73 -11.22
C ALA A 162 -25.36 9.18 -12.42
N LEU A 163 -24.25 9.83 -12.80
CA LEU A 163 -23.36 9.35 -13.85
C LEU A 163 -22.71 8.01 -13.47
N ILE A 164 -22.26 7.87 -12.22
CA ILE A 164 -21.70 6.61 -11.71
C ILE A 164 -22.74 5.49 -11.78
N LEU A 165 -23.97 5.73 -11.32
CA LEU A 165 -25.03 4.73 -11.34
C LEU A 165 -25.36 4.30 -12.76
N GLN A 166 -25.51 5.25 -13.70
CA GLN A 166 -25.77 4.95 -15.10
C GLN A 166 -24.63 4.09 -15.70
N TYR A 167 -23.38 4.46 -15.42
CA TYR A 167 -22.22 3.73 -15.90
C TYR A 167 -22.13 2.33 -15.30
N PHE A 168 -22.37 2.18 -14.00
CA PHE A 168 -22.33 0.90 -13.31
C PHE A 168 -23.44 -0.05 -13.80
N LEU A 169 -24.66 0.45 -14.00
CA LEU A 169 -25.75 -0.34 -14.61
C LEU A 169 -25.37 -0.82 -16.01
N THR A 170 -24.75 0.04 -16.81
CA THR A 170 -24.28 -0.32 -18.16
C THR A 170 -23.19 -1.40 -18.09
N GLN A 171 -22.23 -1.30 -17.17
CA GLN A 171 -21.19 -2.32 -17.06
C GLN A 171 -21.73 -3.63 -16.48
N ALA A 172 -22.67 -3.56 -15.54
CA ALA A 172 -23.34 -4.74 -15.00
C ALA A 172 -24.13 -5.49 -16.06
N SER A 173 -24.86 -4.79 -16.95
CA SER A 173 -25.59 -5.44 -18.06
C SER A 173 -24.65 -6.10 -19.07
N LEU A 174 -23.44 -5.56 -19.24
CA LEU A 174 -22.36 -6.14 -20.05
C LEU A 174 -21.57 -7.23 -19.30
N LYS A 175 -21.97 -7.62 -18.08
CA LYS A 175 -21.24 -8.55 -17.20
C LYS A 175 -19.78 -8.15 -16.98
N ASN A 176 -19.51 -6.85 -16.96
CA ASN A 176 -18.19 -6.31 -16.74
C ASN A 176 -18.05 -5.84 -15.28
N ASN A 177 -17.36 -6.65 -14.46
CA ASN A 177 -17.03 -6.30 -13.09
C ASN A 177 -15.88 -5.27 -13.05
N LEU A 178 -16.24 -4.01 -12.87
CA LEU A 178 -15.29 -2.90 -12.83
C LEU A 178 -14.34 -2.96 -11.62
N VAL A 179 -14.84 -3.45 -10.47
CA VAL A 179 -14.06 -3.58 -9.24
C VAL A 179 -12.97 -4.63 -9.45
N TYR A 180 -13.28 -5.75 -10.10
CA TYR A 180 -12.31 -6.77 -10.47
C TYR A 180 -11.21 -6.20 -11.37
N LYS A 181 -11.57 -5.39 -12.37
CA LYS A 181 -10.58 -4.72 -13.24
C LYS A 181 -9.70 -3.72 -12.48
N TYR A 182 -10.28 -3.01 -11.53
CA TYR A 182 -9.56 -2.11 -10.65
C TYR A 182 -8.58 -2.87 -9.75
N MET A 183 -9.05 -3.90 -9.05
CA MET A 183 -8.27 -4.70 -8.11
C MET A 183 -7.18 -5.51 -8.82
N SER A 184 -7.48 -6.11 -9.98
CA SER A 184 -6.47 -6.82 -10.77
C SER A 184 -5.38 -5.89 -11.27
N LYS A 185 -5.73 -4.66 -11.69
CA LYS A 185 -4.73 -3.64 -12.03
C LYS A 185 -3.94 -3.18 -10.82
N LEU A 186 -4.59 -2.93 -9.68
CA LEU A 186 -3.89 -2.53 -8.46
C LEU A 186 -2.89 -3.61 -8.03
N ASN A 187 -3.31 -4.87 -8.04
CA ASN A 187 -2.42 -6.01 -7.78
C ASN A 187 -1.32 -6.16 -8.84
N SER A 188 -1.55 -5.77 -10.10
CA SER A 188 -0.49 -5.75 -11.13
C SER A 188 0.49 -4.58 -10.97
N TYR A 189 0.08 -3.46 -10.35
CA TYR A 189 0.98 -2.36 -9.98
C TYR A 189 1.75 -2.68 -8.69
N GLU A 190 1.14 -3.45 -7.79
CA GLU A 190 1.74 -3.93 -6.54
C GLU A 190 2.56 -5.23 -6.76
N ASN A 191 2.35 -5.98 -7.85
CA ASN A 191 3.10 -7.17 -8.30
C ASN A 191 3.24 -7.25 -9.86
N PRO A 192 4.12 -6.45 -10.49
CA PRO A 192 4.28 -6.42 -11.95
C PRO A 192 4.83 -7.68 -12.67
N SER A 193 5.10 -8.80 -11.97
CA SER A 193 5.53 -10.07 -12.58
C SER A 193 4.42 -10.87 -13.29
N ASN A 194 3.14 -10.53 -13.08
CA ASN A 194 2.00 -11.26 -13.65
C ASN A 194 1.36 -10.56 -14.87
N ASN A 195 2.18 -10.03 -15.76
CA ASN A 195 1.68 -9.46 -17.01
C ASN A 195 1.54 -10.55 -18.09
N SER A 196 0.58 -11.47 -17.90
CA SER A 196 0.02 -12.25 -19.00
C SER A 196 -1.42 -11.82 -19.21
N PHE A 197 -1.66 -11.11 -20.32
CA PHE A 197 -3.01 -10.95 -20.87
C PHE A 197 -3.59 -12.34 -21.14
N CYS A 198 -4.51 -12.80 -20.28
CA CYS A 198 -5.31 -13.99 -20.56
C CYS A 198 -6.43 -13.62 -21.53
N THR A 199 -6.21 -13.84 -22.83
CA THR A 199 -7.31 -14.07 -23.77
C THR A 199 -7.80 -15.50 -23.62
N SER A 200 -9.11 -15.69 -23.75
CA SER A 200 -9.81 -16.96 -23.66
C SER A 200 -9.30 -17.95 -24.70
N GLU A 201 -8.35 -18.81 -24.34
CA GLU A 201 -8.05 -20.11 -24.98
C GLU A 201 -6.80 -20.70 -24.33
N THR A 202 -6.97 -21.45 -23.24
CA THR A 202 -6.24 -22.67 -22.86
C THR A 202 -6.39 -22.95 -21.36
N LEU A 203 -7.41 -23.76 -21.05
CA LEU A 203 -7.41 -24.59 -19.85
C LEU A 203 -6.26 -25.60 -20.00
N ASN A 204 -5.14 -25.36 -19.31
CA ASN A 204 -4.25 -26.38 -18.71
C ASN A 204 -2.87 -25.80 -18.36
N SER A 205 -2.74 -25.31 -17.14
CA SER A 205 -1.65 -25.70 -16.21
C SER A 205 -1.77 -24.85 -14.94
N CYS A 206 -2.41 -25.44 -13.93
CA CYS A 206 -2.33 -24.90 -12.57
C CYS A 206 -0.87 -24.98 -12.12
N SER A 207 -0.20 -23.83 -12.03
CA SER A 207 1.02 -23.69 -11.23
C SER A 207 0.62 -23.04 -9.90
N SER A 208 0.75 -23.82 -8.83
CA SER A 208 0.49 -23.41 -7.45
C SER A 208 1.22 -22.12 -7.09
N ASN A 209 0.49 -21.03 -6.81
CA ASN A 209 1.07 -19.82 -6.23
C ASN A 209 1.60 -20.14 -4.83
N LYS A 210 2.93 -20.20 -4.72
CA LYS A 210 3.65 -20.43 -3.48
C LYS A 210 3.42 -19.23 -2.56
N VAL A 211 2.75 -19.43 -1.43
CA VAL A 211 2.72 -18.45 -0.33
C VAL A 211 4.15 -18.38 0.22
N ILE A 212 4.84 -17.26 0.01
CA ILE A 212 6.18 -17.04 0.59
C ILE A 212 5.96 -16.62 2.04
N ASP A 213 5.83 -17.60 2.92
CA ASP A 213 5.74 -17.38 4.37
C ASP A 213 7.13 -17.24 5.01
N ASN A 214 8.20 -17.47 4.25
CA ASN A 214 9.59 -17.44 4.67
C ASN A 214 10.49 -17.12 3.47
N MET A 215 11.57 -16.36 3.68
CA MET A 215 12.56 -16.09 2.63
C MET A 215 13.22 -17.39 2.18
N ASP A 216 13.03 -17.76 0.91
CA ASP A 216 13.72 -18.90 0.29
C ASP A 216 14.96 -18.45 -0.50
N LEU A 217 15.81 -19.40 -0.89
CA LEU A 217 17.08 -19.10 -1.57
C LEU A 217 16.86 -18.37 -2.89
N LYS A 218 15.84 -18.76 -3.67
CA LYS A 218 15.55 -18.14 -4.97
C LYS A 218 15.19 -16.66 -4.80
N SER A 219 14.34 -16.35 -3.82
CA SER A 219 13.99 -14.98 -3.47
C SER A 219 15.17 -14.20 -2.92
N ALA A 220 16.01 -14.81 -2.08
CA ALA A 220 17.21 -14.18 -1.54
C ALA A 220 18.24 -13.86 -2.64
N GLU A 221 18.42 -14.73 -3.63
CA GLU A 221 19.30 -14.51 -4.78
C GLU A 221 18.86 -13.30 -5.61
N LEU A 222 17.55 -13.24 -5.91
CA LEU A 222 16.94 -12.15 -6.65
C LEU A 222 17.07 -10.80 -5.92
N LEU A 223 16.76 -10.79 -4.63
CA LEU A 223 16.93 -9.61 -3.77
C LEU A 223 18.39 -9.13 -3.76
N ALA A 224 19.34 -10.06 -3.64
CA ALA A 224 20.76 -9.73 -3.64
C ALA A 224 21.25 -9.20 -5.00
N ASP A 225 20.69 -9.69 -6.11
CA ASP A 225 21.04 -9.20 -7.44
C ASP A 225 20.52 -7.76 -7.65
N PHE A 226 19.36 -7.40 -7.11
CA PHE A 226 18.90 -6.01 -7.10
C PHE A 226 19.80 -5.09 -6.28
N ALA A 227 20.23 -5.55 -5.09
CA ALA A 227 21.17 -4.80 -4.26
C ALA A 227 22.50 -4.60 -4.98
N LYS A 228 23.04 -5.68 -5.58
CA LYS A 228 24.29 -5.63 -6.36
C LYS A 228 24.20 -4.66 -7.54
N ASN A 229 23.11 -4.69 -8.31
CA ASN A 229 22.94 -3.79 -9.46
C ASN A 229 22.89 -2.32 -9.02
N THR A 230 22.14 -2.02 -7.95
CA THR A 230 22.06 -0.67 -7.40
C THR A 230 23.42 -0.19 -6.87
N ALA A 231 24.18 -1.09 -6.23
CA ALA A 231 25.53 -0.80 -5.76
C ALA A 231 26.53 -0.57 -6.92
N ASN A 232 26.40 -1.32 -8.03
CA ASN A 232 27.18 -1.10 -9.24
C ASN A 232 26.90 0.27 -9.87
N ASP A 233 25.63 0.70 -9.92
CA ASP A 233 25.25 2.04 -10.42
C ASP A 233 25.90 3.15 -9.60
N MET A 234 26.18 2.89 -8.32
CA MET A 234 26.89 3.78 -7.39
C MET A 234 28.41 3.61 -7.40
N ASN A 235 28.96 2.68 -8.20
CA ASN A 235 30.36 2.24 -8.15
C ASN A 235 30.85 1.89 -6.73
N LEU A 236 29.99 1.25 -5.94
CA LEU A 236 30.22 0.96 -4.53
C LEU A 236 30.27 -0.55 -4.28
N PRO A 237 31.43 -1.14 -3.94
CA PRO A 237 31.50 -2.56 -3.61
C PRO A 237 30.97 -2.83 -2.19
N ILE A 238 29.97 -3.71 -2.07
CA ILE A 238 29.27 -3.99 -0.82
C ILE A 238 29.28 -5.48 -0.44
N VAL A 239 28.92 -5.76 0.82
CA VAL A 239 28.52 -7.07 1.32
C VAL A 239 27.00 -7.08 1.52
N ILE A 240 26.35 -8.13 1.01
CA ILE A 240 24.91 -8.34 1.06
C ILE A 240 24.64 -9.61 1.87
N THR A 241 23.80 -9.52 2.89
CA THR A 241 23.32 -10.66 3.66
C THR A 241 21.80 -10.68 3.66
N VAL A 242 21.21 -11.84 3.39
CA VAL A 242 19.77 -12.07 3.49
C VAL A 242 19.52 -13.18 4.50
N VAL A 243 18.59 -12.96 5.43
CA VAL A 243 18.16 -13.93 6.44
C VAL A 243 16.68 -14.27 6.28
N ASP A 244 16.32 -15.47 6.72
CA ASP A 244 14.93 -15.94 6.82
C ASP A 244 14.20 -15.40 8.06
N LYS A 245 12.92 -15.73 8.22
CA LYS A 245 12.12 -15.28 9.37
C LYS A 245 12.60 -15.80 10.73
N PHE A 246 13.51 -16.77 10.73
CA PHE A 246 14.11 -17.39 11.91
C PHE A 246 15.55 -16.91 12.16
N ALA A 247 16.01 -15.89 11.44
CA ALA A 247 17.36 -15.31 11.52
C ALA A 247 18.48 -16.21 10.98
N ASN A 248 18.14 -17.26 10.22
CA ASN A 248 19.13 -18.07 9.52
C ASN A 248 19.60 -17.34 8.28
N THR A 249 20.91 -17.27 8.06
CA THR A 249 21.47 -16.71 6.83
C THR A 249 21.15 -17.64 5.67
N ILE A 250 20.38 -17.14 4.72
CA ILE A 250 20.05 -17.84 3.47
C ILE A 250 21.06 -17.52 2.39
N LEU A 251 21.54 -16.27 2.36
CA LEU A 251 22.49 -15.82 1.36
C LEU A 251 23.47 -14.80 1.95
N PHE A 252 24.72 -14.95 1.56
CA PHE A 252 25.80 -14.02 1.84
C PHE A 252 26.61 -13.83 0.55
N LYS A 253 26.67 -12.60 0.03
CA LYS A 253 27.44 -12.24 -1.16
C LYS A 253 28.36 -11.06 -0.82
N LYS A 254 29.67 -11.23 -1.02
CA LYS A 254 30.67 -10.16 -0.92
C LYS A 254 31.12 -9.79 -2.32
N MET A 255 30.98 -8.53 -2.71
CA MET A 255 31.55 -8.02 -3.96
C MET A 255 33.08 -7.94 -3.88
N ASP A 256 33.73 -8.04 -5.03
CA ASP A 256 35.16 -7.78 -5.14
C ASP A 256 35.46 -6.36 -4.65
N ASN A 257 36.58 -6.19 -3.94
CA ASN A 257 37.00 -4.93 -3.33
C ASN A 257 36.09 -4.36 -2.22
N ALA A 258 35.03 -5.08 -1.81
CA ALA A 258 34.21 -4.67 -0.66
C ALA A 258 35.03 -4.73 0.64
N LEU A 259 34.75 -3.80 1.57
CA LEU A 259 35.45 -3.69 2.85
C LEU A 259 35.43 -5.01 3.64
N VAL A 260 36.58 -5.44 4.16
CA VAL A 260 36.69 -6.67 4.97
C VAL A 260 35.83 -6.59 6.24
N ALA A 261 35.74 -5.41 6.85
CA ALA A 261 34.90 -5.17 8.02
C ALA A 261 33.40 -5.44 7.75
N SER A 262 32.96 -5.29 6.49
CA SER A 262 31.56 -5.53 6.10
C SER A 262 31.15 -7.00 6.18
N ILE A 263 32.10 -7.94 6.25
CA ILE A 263 31.84 -9.39 6.37
C ILE A 263 31.07 -9.70 7.65
N ASP A 264 31.41 -9.04 8.76
CA ASP A 264 30.74 -9.22 10.04
C ASP A 264 29.56 -8.26 10.23
N ILE A 265 29.66 -7.05 9.65
CA ILE A 265 28.68 -5.98 9.84
C ILE A 265 27.37 -6.28 9.09
N SER A 266 27.44 -6.70 7.82
CA SER A 266 26.23 -6.96 7.01
C SER A 266 25.31 -8.04 7.64
N PRO A 267 25.82 -9.20 8.08
CA PRO A 267 25.00 -10.19 8.79
C PRO A 267 24.43 -9.67 10.11
N ALA A 268 25.21 -8.92 10.88
CA ALA A 268 24.75 -8.36 12.14
C ALA A 268 23.60 -7.36 11.92
N LYS A 269 23.68 -6.51 10.89
CA LYS A 269 22.60 -5.60 10.49
C LYS A 269 21.32 -6.36 10.13
N ALA A 270 21.41 -7.39 9.28
CA ALA A 270 20.24 -8.19 8.88
C ALA A 270 19.56 -8.86 10.07
N LYS A 271 20.34 -9.52 10.94
CA LYS A 271 19.82 -10.22 12.13
C LYS A 271 19.23 -9.25 13.15
N THR A 272 19.83 -8.08 13.33
CA THR A 272 19.30 -7.03 14.21
C THR A 272 17.97 -6.51 13.69
N ALA A 273 17.89 -6.22 12.39
CA ALA A 273 16.67 -5.74 11.76
C ALA A 273 15.50 -6.73 11.92
N LEU A 274 15.78 -8.01 11.76
CA LEU A 274 14.81 -9.09 11.97
C LEU A 274 14.38 -9.19 13.45
N ALA A 275 15.35 -9.24 14.37
CA ALA A 275 15.09 -9.46 15.80
C ALA A 275 14.17 -8.39 16.40
N PHE A 276 14.36 -7.14 15.98
CA PHE A 276 13.56 -6.01 16.45
C PHE A 276 12.42 -5.64 15.51
N LYS A 277 12.28 -6.33 14.38
CA LYS A 277 11.25 -6.05 13.36
C LYS A 277 11.26 -4.58 12.91
N LYS A 278 12.44 -3.97 12.88
CA LYS A 278 12.64 -2.53 12.68
C LYS A 278 13.99 -2.30 12.01
N ASP A 279 14.09 -1.30 11.14
CA ASP A 279 15.35 -1.01 10.47
C ASP A 279 16.42 -0.53 11.48
N THR A 280 17.68 -0.86 11.19
CA THR A 280 18.80 -0.63 12.12
C THR A 280 19.12 0.85 12.30
N TYR A 281 18.76 1.71 11.34
CA TYR A 281 18.94 3.15 11.46
C TYR A 281 17.95 3.74 12.48
N SER A 282 16.67 3.40 12.38
CA SER A 282 15.66 3.82 13.35
C SER A 282 15.93 3.28 14.75
N LEU A 283 16.52 2.08 14.87
CA LEU A 283 16.97 1.56 16.16
C LEU A 283 18.17 2.33 16.72
N SER A 284 19.08 2.81 15.88
CA SER A 284 20.26 3.60 16.31
C SER A 284 19.89 4.91 17.03
N GLN A 285 18.73 5.47 16.70
CA GLN A 285 18.18 6.69 17.31
C GLN A 285 17.38 6.40 18.58
N ASP A 286 17.10 5.13 18.86
CA ASP A 286 16.35 4.72 20.03
C ASP A 286 17.25 4.67 21.27
N SER A 287 16.72 5.11 22.41
CA SER A 287 17.35 4.96 23.74
C SER A 287 17.73 3.52 24.06
N LEU A 288 17.01 2.55 23.49
CA LEU A 288 17.25 1.11 23.61
C LEU A 288 18.63 0.70 23.07
N SER A 289 19.12 1.31 21.99
CA SER A 289 20.42 0.98 21.39
C SER A 289 21.60 1.22 22.33
N LYS A 290 21.55 2.32 23.11
CA LYS A 290 22.57 2.64 24.10
C LYS A 290 22.61 1.63 25.24
N SER A 291 21.45 1.12 25.67
CA SER A 291 21.36 0.11 26.72
C SER A 291 21.84 -1.27 26.23
N LEU A 292 21.52 -1.64 25.00
CA LEU A 292 21.88 -2.95 24.43
C LEU A 292 23.34 -3.01 23.97
N ASN A 293 23.93 -1.90 23.50
CA ASN A 293 25.37 -1.87 23.18
C ASN A 293 26.26 -2.11 24.42
N ASN A 294 25.75 -1.82 25.62
CA ASN A 294 26.45 -2.10 26.88
C ASN A 294 26.23 -3.53 27.38
N PHE A 295 25.27 -4.26 26.81
CA PHE A 295 24.98 -5.65 27.11
C PHE A 295 25.58 -6.50 25.98
N ASN A 296 26.78 -7.05 26.18
CA ASN A 296 27.47 -7.89 25.20
C ASN A 296 27.28 -9.39 25.52
N PRO A 297 26.13 -10.01 25.20
CA PRO A 297 26.00 -11.46 25.29
C PRO A 297 26.96 -12.12 24.26
N PRO A 298 27.69 -13.18 24.63
CA PRO A 298 28.72 -13.78 23.76
C PRO A 298 28.20 -14.30 22.41
N SER A 299 26.91 -14.58 22.30
CA SER A 299 26.29 -15.30 21.18
C SER A 299 25.51 -14.43 20.19
N THR A 300 25.30 -13.14 20.47
CA THR A 300 24.47 -12.27 19.62
C THR A 300 25.02 -10.85 19.62
N LYS A 301 25.73 -10.47 18.55
CA LYS A 301 26.15 -9.07 18.32
C LYS A 301 25.05 -8.35 17.54
N TYR A 302 24.35 -7.44 18.20
CA TYR A 302 23.46 -6.50 17.54
C TYR A 302 24.27 -5.39 16.86
N CYS A 303 23.82 -4.94 15.70
CA CYS A 303 24.42 -3.84 14.95
C CYS A 303 23.36 -2.78 14.67
N PHE A 304 23.51 -1.64 15.33
CA PHE A 304 22.64 -0.47 15.15
C PHE A 304 23.23 0.54 14.15
N LEU A 305 24.01 0.07 13.18
CA LEU A 305 24.41 0.89 12.04
C LEU A 305 23.37 0.71 10.93
N GLY A 306 22.92 1.80 10.32
CA GLY A 306 21.91 1.76 9.25
C GLY A 306 22.33 0.89 8.06
N GLY A 307 21.35 0.29 7.39
CA GLY A 307 21.56 -0.64 6.27
C GLY A 307 21.02 -2.05 6.52
N GLY A 308 20.46 -2.33 7.70
CA GLY A 308 19.67 -3.53 7.97
C GLY A 308 18.19 -3.21 7.93
N ILE A 309 17.39 -3.94 7.14
CA ILE A 309 15.97 -3.68 6.94
C ILE A 309 15.17 -5.00 7.00
N PRO A 310 14.13 -5.10 7.84
CA PRO A 310 13.23 -6.25 7.85
C PRO A 310 12.35 -6.25 6.60
N ILE A 311 12.00 -7.45 6.12
CA ILE A 311 11.21 -7.63 4.91
C ILE A 311 9.87 -8.22 5.30
N PHE A 312 8.81 -7.48 4.98
CA PHE A 312 7.43 -7.87 5.23
C PHE A 312 6.69 -8.06 3.91
N ILE A 313 5.86 -9.09 3.85
CA ILE A 313 4.82 -9.28 2.83
C ILE A 313 3.49 -9.39 3.57
N ASN A 314 2.55 -8.48 3.31
CA ASN A 314 1.22 -8.45 3.95
C ASN A 314 1.31 -8.56 5.49
N ASP A 315 2.14 -7.70 6.11
CA ASP A 315 2.44 -7.68 7.55
C ASP A 315 3.09 -8.96 8.13
N THR A 316 3.38 -9.95 7.28
CA THR A 316 4.12 -11.15 7.65
C THR A 316 5.61 -10.90 7.47
N LEU A 317 6.38 -10.99 8.55
CA LEU A 317 7.84 -10.94 8.49
C LEU A 317 8.36 -12.21 7.83
N ILE A 318 8.94 -12.07 6.64
CA ILE A 318 9.47 -13.21 5.88
C ILE A 318 11.00 -13.32 5.98
N GLY A 319 11.69 -12.27 6.40
CA GLY A 319 13.14 -12.23 6.49
C GLY A 319 13.68 -10.81 6.73
N ALA A 320 14.98 -10.63 6.50
CA ALA A 320 15.61 -9.31 6.52
C ALA A 320 16.84 -9.27 5.60
N ILE A 321 17.22 -8.07 5.16
CA ILE A 321 18.46 -7.82 4.41
C ILE A 321 19.40 -6.94 5.23
N GLY A 322 20.70 -7.14 5.06
CA GLY A 322 21.76 -6.28 5.59
C GLY A 322 22.75 -5.92 4.49
N ILE A 323 22.97 -4.63 4.28
CA ILE A 323 23.94 -4.07 3.35
C ILE A 323 25.07 -3.39 4.13
N SER A 324 26.31 -3.62 3.72
CA SER A 324 27.47 -2.94 4.30
C SER A 324 28.57 -2.74 3.27
N GLY A 325 29.01 -1.50 3.06
CA GLY A 325 30.20 -1.20 2.26
C GLY A 325 30.41 0.27 1.95
N GLY A 326 29.36 1.11 2.03
CA GLY A 326 29.44 2.56 1.84
C GLY A 326 29.18 3.35 3.11
N SER A 327 28.73 4.59 2.93
CA SER A 327 28.17 5.38 4.02
C SER A 327 26.85 4.75 4.53
N VAL A 328 26.42 5.16 5.72
CA VAL A 328 25.15 4.68 6.30
C VAL A 328 23.98 4.95 5.37
N GLU A 329 23.95 6.13 4.75
CA GLU A 329 22.91 6.54 3.80
C GLU A 329 22.92 5.69 2.53
N GLN A 330 24.10 5.37 2.00
CA GLN A 330 24.25 4.51 0.83
C GLN A 330 23.80 3.07 1.12
N ASP A 331 24.19 2.52 2.26
CA ASP A 331 23.78 1.18 2.68
C ASP A 331 22.24 1.09 2.85
N ILE A 332 21.62 2.13 3.43
CA ILE A 332 20.16 2.23 3.56
C ILE A 332 19.50 2.30 2.19
N GLN A 333 19.99 3.19 1.31
CA GLN A 333 19.43 3.39 -0.03
C GLN A 333 19.44 2.09 -0.83
N ILE A 334 20.58 1.39 -0.86
CA ILE A 334 20.70 0.11 -1.59
C ILE A 334 19.76 -0.95 -1.01
N ALA A 335 19.66 -1.04 0.32
CA ALA A 335 18.74 -1.98 0.97
C ALA A 335 17.28 -1.66 0.62
N GLN A 336 16.87 -0.40 0.69
CA GLN A 336 15.51 0.05 0.36
C GLN A 336 15.16 -0.20 -1.10
N ASP A 337 16.03 0.21 -2.03
CA ASP A 337 15.81 0.02 -3.47
C ASP A 337 15.74 -1.46 -3.84
N SER A 338 16.57 -2.31 -3.20
CA SER A 338 16.55 -3.74 -3.42
C SER A 338 15.24 -4.37 -2.96
N ILE A 339 14.74 -4.00 -1.78
CA ILE A 339 13.46 -4.47 -1.26
C ILE A 339 12.31 -3.94 -2.13
N GLU A 340 12.35 -2.67 -2.52
CA GLU A 340 11.31 -2.08 -3.36
C GLU A 340 11.22 -2.79 -4.71
N LYS A 341 12.36 -3.11 -5.35
CA LYS A 341 12.40 -3.89 -6.60
C LYS A 341 11.97 -5.34 -6.38
N PHE A 342 12.39 -5.95 -5.27
CA PHE A 342 12.04 -7.33 -4.92
C PHE A 342 10.54 -7.50 -4.67
N LEU A 343 9.90 -6.58 -3.94
CA LEU A 343 8.47 -6.59 -3.67
C LEU A 343 7.61 -6.23 -4.90
N LYS A 344 8.23 -5.83 -6.02
CA LYS A 344 7.57 -5.61 -7.30
C LYS A 344 7.62 -6.85 -8.21
N ILE A 345 8.37 -7.90 -7.87
CA ILE A 345 8.32 -9.19 -8.58
C ILE A 345 7.35 -10.08 -7.83
#